data_AF-A0A5D2THN7-F1
#
_entry.id   AF-A0A5D2THN7-F1
#
_cell.length_a   1.000
_cell.length_b   1.000
_cell.length_c   1.000
_cell.angle_alpha   90.00
_cell.angle_beta   90.00
_cell.angle_gamma   90.00
#
_symmetry.space_group_name_H-M   'P 1'
#
loop_
_entity.id
_entity.type
_entity.pdbx_description
1 polymer ?
#
loop_
_entity_poly.entity_id
_entity_poly.type
_entity_poly.pdbx_seq_one_letter_code
_entity_poly.pdbx_strand_id
1 'polypeptide(L)'
;MGSDLIRPHVAIHALVTACCRGFVEVVDTLMKCGVDATASHRELLRSSKPSLYTNVDCTALVAAVVSRQVSVVRLLLQSGGPTDIKVSFGAWSWDTTTGEEFRVGAGLAEPYAISWCAVEYFEDSGAILRMLLQHLPLETPHYGRTLLHHAVLCGSTGAVKVLLSCGANVECPVKTMKTEFRPIHMATRLGLSATLQSLIDSGCDLNSKTDSGDTALMICAKYKHEECLRVLTGAGADFGLVNISGQSASSIAGSNQWSRGFQQAVLDAIKVGRIPKSSNVSVFSPLMIVAETGDVEALKAVIGSGQFNLDHQNENGFSAVMVAALKGHVEAFRLLVYAGADVKLLNKSGETAITLSELNQNRDLFEKVMLELALEKGNRNSGGFYALHCAARYGDLDAVTLLTRKGYDVNVPDGDGYTPLMLAAREGHGPMCELLISHGANCDFKNGKGETALSLARKTVILKNDAEHLILNELARNLVVRGARILKHTKGGKGNPHSKDMKMVQSSGLLHWGKSSRRNVICREAELGPSAAFEKNRQSKGDANKPGVFRVVTTKNKEVHFMCEGGSEMAELWVRGIKLITREAIFGSQKEK
;
A
#
# COMPACT_ATOMS: atom_id res chain seq x y z
N MET A 1 -55.63 60.65 20.96
CA MET A 1 -56.31 61.17 19.76
C MET A 1 -56.86 59.97 19.01
N GLY A 2 -58.19 59.83 18.96
CA GLY A 2 -58.87 58.67 18.39
C GLY A 2 -58.95 58.70 16.87
N SER A 3 -58.24 57.78 16.22
CA SER A 3 -58.76 56.74 15.31
C SER A 3 -59.82 56.99 14.22
N ASP A 4 -60.00 58.18 13.63
CA ASP A 4 -60.92 58.32 12.47
C ASP A 4 -60.27 58.66 11.12
N LEU A 5 -58.96 58.97 11.06
CA LEU A 5 -58.32 59.47 9.83
C LEU A 5 -57.46 58.45 9.08
N ILE A 6 -57.09 57.33 9.69
CA ILE A 6 -56.30 56.29 9.03
C ILE A 6 -57.19 55.06 8.88
N ARG A 7 -57.50 54.70 7.64
CA ARG A 7 -58.21 53.45 7.36
C ARG A 7 -57.39 52.29 7.97
N PRO A 8 -57.99 51.34 8.70
CA PRO A 8 -57.25 50.29 9.42
C PRO A 8 -56.21 49.56 8.56
N HIS A 9 -56.51 49.32 7.28
CA HIS A 9 -55.57 48.68 6.34
C HIS A 9 -54.31 49.50 6.03
N VAL A 10 -54.38 50.84 6.02
CA VAL A 10 -53.21 51.71 5.78
C VAL A 10 -52.28 51.68 6.98
N ALA A 11 -52.84 51.65 8.19
CA ALA A 11 -52.07 51.53 9.42
C ALA A 11 -51.35 50.17 9.50
N ILE A 12 -52.04 49.09 9.14
CA ILE A 12 -51.47 47.73 9.09
C ILE A 12 -50.37 47.64 8.01
N HIS A 13 -50.60 48.20 6.81
CA HIS A 13 -49.56 48.29 5.77
C HIS A 13 -48.32 49.05 6.29
N ALA A 14 -48.52 50.23 6.88
CA ALA A 14 -47.42 51.03 7.43
C ALA A 14 -46.64 50.27 8.52
N LEU A 15 -47.34 49.52 9.38
CA LEU A 15 -46.72 48.68 10.42
C LEU A 15 -45.87 47.57 9.81
N VAL A 16 -46.41 46.81 8.84
CA VAL A 16 -45.70 45.71 8.17
C VAL A 16 -44.49 46.23 7.41
N THR A 17 -44.63 47.31 6.64
CA THR A 17 -43.51 47.92 5.91
C THR A 17 -42.44 48.47 6.86
N ALA A 18 -42.83 49.10 7.98
CA ALA A 18 -41.89 49.54 9.01
C ALA A 18 -41.13 48.36 9.64
N CYS A 19 -41.82 47.23 9.85
CA CYS A 19 -41.21 46.00 10.34
C CYS A 19 -40.22 45.40 9.34
N CYS A 20 -40.52 45.41 8.04
CA CYS A 20 -39.58 44.97 7.00
C CYS A 20 -38.30 45.82 6.97
N ARG A 21 -38.45 47.15 7.13
CA ARG A 21 -37.35 48.11 7.03
C ARG A 21 -36.55 48.30 8.32
N GLY A 22 -37.02 47.79 9.45
CA GLY A 22 -36.34 47.93 10.74
C GLY A 22 -36.57 49.27 11.44
N PHE A 23 -37.65 49.99 11.12
CA PHE A 23 -37.96 51.29 11.74
C PHE A 23 -38.57 51.13 13.13
N VAL A 24 -37.74 50.82 14.12
CA VAL A 24 -38.15 50.46 15.49
C VAL A 24 -39.07 51.51 16.14
N GLU A 25 -38.74 52.81 16.05
CA GLU A 25 -39.55 53.89 16.62
C GLU A 25 -40.92 54.01 15.95
N VAL A 26 -40.99 53.81 14.64
CA VAL A 26 -42.25 53.81 13.89
C VAL A 26 -43.11 52.61 14.28
N VAL A 27 -42.50 51.44 14.46
CA VAL A 27 -43.22 50.25 14.95
C VAL A 27 -43.77 50.48 16.36
N ASP A 28 -42.96 51.01 17.28
CA ASP A 28 -43.37 51.29 18.67
C ASP A 28 -44.52 52.31 18.73
N THR A 29 -44.42 53.41 17.98
CA THR A 29 -45.48 54.42 17.91
C THR A 29 -46.78 53.87 17.31
N LEU A 30 -46.71 53.07 16.24
CA LEU A 30 -47.89 52.45 15.65
C LEU A 30 -48.55 51.43 16.59
N MET A 31 -47.78 50.63 17.33
CA MET A 31 -48.34 49.74 18.35
C MET A 31 -48.99 50.50 19.50
N LYS A 32 -48.38 51.59 19.99
CA LYS A 32 -48.97 52.47 21.03
C LYS A 32 -50.27 53.14 20.57
N CYS A 33 -50.41 53.38 19.26
CA CYS A 33 -51.64 53.88 18.65
C CYS A 33 -52.73 52.80 18.49
N GLY A 34 -52.49 51.56 18.93
CA GLY A 34 -53.48 50.47 18.90
C GLY A 34 -53.59 49.74 17.56
N VAL A 35 -52.58 49.82 16.70
CA VAL A 35 -52.55 49.04 15.45
C VAL A 35 -52.37 47.55 15.79
N ASP A 36 -53.26 46.71 15.28
CA ASP A 36 -53.22 45.27 15.50
C ASP A 36 -52.00 44.63 14.81
N ALA A 37 -51.05 44.15 15.61
CA ALA A 37 -49.85 43.46 15.13
C ALA A 37 -50.12 42.03 14.63
N THR A 38 -51.32 41.48 14.91
CA THR A 38 -51.73 40.14 14.47
C THR A 38 -52.36 40.14 13.08
N ALA A 39 -52.84 41.31 12.63
CA ALA A 39 -53.40 41.47 11.31
C ALA A 39 -52.33 41.25 10.22
N SER A 40 -52.73 40.56 9.16
CA SER A 40 -51.87 40.31 8.01
C SER A 40 -52.00 41.40 6.96
N HIS A 41 -50.89 41.71 6.29
CA HIS A 41 -50.88 42.53 5.09
C HIS A 41 -50.16 41.80 3.96
N ARG A 42 -50.60 42.04 2.73
CA ARG A 42 -50.01 41.42 1.55
C ARG A 42 -48.78 42.22 1.14
N GLU A 43 -47.60 41.70 1.43
CA GLU A 43 -46.32 42.33 1.13
C GLU A 43 -45.52 41.49 0.13
N LEU A 44 -44.74 42.14 -0.73
CA LEU A 44 -43.83 41.47 -1.66
C LEU A 44 -42.55 41.08 -0.91
N LEU A 45 -42.45 39.82 -0.49
CA LEU A 45 -41.29 39.29 0.22
C LEU A 45 -40.46 38.39 -0.68
N ARG A 46 -39.15 38.34 -0.43
CA ARG A 46 -38.20 37.55 -1.23
C ARG A 46 -37.96 36.19 -0.60
N SER A 47 -38.11 35.13 -1.38
CA SER A 47 -37.84 33.76 -0.94
C SER A 47 -36.37 33.43 -0.78
N SER A 48 -36.03 32.56 0.17
CA SER A 48 -34.64 32.15 0.40
C SER A 48 -34.20 31.14 -0.67
N LYS A 49 -35.07 30.17 -1.01
CA LYS A 49 -34.80 29.08 -1.95
C LYS A 49 -36.06 28.70 -2.74
N PRO A 50 -36.12 28.92 -4.08
CA PRO A 50 -35.28 29.82 -4.88
C PRO A 50 -35.56 31.29 -4.55
N SER A 51 -34.70 32.22 -4.94
CA SER A 51 -34.91 33.67 -4.73
C SER A 51 -36.03 34.25 -5.61
N LEU A 52 -37.29 34.00 -5.26
CA LEU A 52 -38.46 34.54 -5.95
C LEU A 52 -39.21 35.54 -5.06
N TYR A 53 -39.65 36.63 -5.66
CA TYR A 53 -40.55 37.55 -4.98
C TYR A 53 -41.97 37.00 -5.03
N THR A 54 -42.61 36.90 -3.87
CA THR A 54 -43.99 36.44 -3.74
C THR A 54 -44.78 37.42 -2.91
N ASN A 55 -46.00 37.70 -3.37
CA ASN A 55 -46.96 38.46 -2.59
C ASN A 55 -47.59 37.52 -1.57
N VAL A 56 -47.18 37.64 -0.31
CA VAL A 56 -47.63 36.77 0.77
C VAL A 56 -48.28 37.61 1.86
N ASP A 57 -49.36 37.09 2.43
CA ASP A 57 -49.98 37.68 3.60
C ASP A 57 -49.07 37.43 4.80
N CYS A 58 -48.45 38.49 5.33
CA CYS A 58 -47.52 38.41 6.44
C CYS A 58 -47.97 39.32 7.59
N THR A 59 -47.78 38.84 8.82
CA THR A 59 -47.94 39.65 10.03
C THR A 59 -46.69 40.49 10.27
N ALA A 60 -46.78 41.50 11.13
CA ALA A 60 -45.66 42.35 11.51
C ALA A 60 -44.44 41.53 11.99
N LEU A 61 -44.68 40.45 12.76
CA LEU A 61 -43.62 39.57 13.25
C LEU A 61 -42.96 38.76 12.13
N VAL A 62 -43.74 38.18 11.23
CA VAL A 62 -43.22 37.41 10.08
C VAL A 62 -42.39 38.31 9.16
N ALA A 63 -42.89 39.52 8.88
CA ALA A 63 -42.19 40.52 8.09
C ALA A 63 -40.84 40.93 8.70
N ALA A 64 -40.78 41.11 10.02
CA ALA A 64 -39.55 41.42 10.73
C ALA A 64 -38.54 40.25 10.72
N VAL A 65 -39.01 39.01 10.88
CA VAL A 65 -38.17 37.79 10.83
C VAL A 65 -37.56 37.58 9.44
N VAL A 66 -38.40 37.58 8.39
CA VAL A 66 -37.95 37.42 6.99
C VAL A 66 -36.94 38.51 6.61
N SER A 67 -37.15 39.72 7.11
CA SER A 67 -36.26 40.87 6.86
C SER A 67 -35.08 40.96 7.84
N ARG A 68 -34.90 39.98 8.73
CA ARG A 68 -33.79 39.87 9.70
C ARG A 68 -33.65 41.06 10.66
N GLN A 69 -34.77 41.68 11.04
CA GLN A 69 -34.79 42.89 11.87
C GLN A 69 -34.84 42.55 13.38
N VAL A 70 -33.66 42.27 13.97
CA VAL A 70 -33.52 41.81 15.36
C VAL A 70 -34.23 42.72 16.38
N SER A 71 -34.02 44.04 16.28
CA SER A 71 -34.58 45.00 17.24
C SER A 71 -36.12 45.09 17.16
N VAL A 72 -36.68 44.97 15.96
CA VAL A 72 -38.13 44.96 15.76
C VAL A 72 -38.74 43.67 16.30
N VAL A 73 -38.12 42.50 16.03
CA VAL A 73 -38.57 41.22 16.58
C VAL A 73 -38.59 41.25 18.11
N ARG A 74 -37.55 41.80 18.73
CA ARG A 74 -37.50 41.96 20.20
C ARG A 74 -38.66 42.80 20.73
N LEU A 75 -38.93 43.94 20.10
CA LEU A 75 -40.02 44.83 20.48
C LEU A 75 -41.38 44.13 20.35
N LEU A 76 -41.62 43.44 19.23
CA LEU A 76 -42.89 42.74 18.99
C LEU A 76 -43.13 41.58 19.97
N LEU A 77 -42.08 40.83 20.33
CA LEU A 77 -42.19 39.75 21.32
C LEU A 77 -42.41 40.28 22.75
N GLN A 78 -41.75 41.38 23.13
CA GLN A 78 -41.95 42.03 24.44
C GLN A 78 -43.37 42.57 24.61
N SER A 79 -43.99 43.02 23.53
CA SER A 79 -45.38 43.48 23.51
C SER A 79 -46.42 42.34 23.53
N GLY A 80 -45.99 41.08 23.64
CA GLY A 80 -46.88 39.92 23.70
C GLY A 80 -47.49 39.51 22.37
N GLY A 81 -46.81 39.82 21.25
CA GLY A 81 -47.27 39.39 19.92
C GLY A 81 -47.43 37.86 19.80
N PRO A 82 -48.39 37.37 19.00
CA PRO A 82 -48.64 35.93 18.87
C PRO A 82 -47.44 35.23 18.25
N THR A 83 -47.00 34.13 18.87
CA THR A 83 -45.89 33.30 18.38
C THR A 83 -46.37 32.05 17.63
N ASP A 84 -47.64 31.65 17.79
CA ASP A 84 -48.29 30.55 17.05
C ASP A 84 -48.80 31.00 15.68
N ILE A 85 -47.89 31.53 14.86
CA ILE A 85 -48.18 31.96 13.49
C ILE A 85 -47.64 30.90 12.54
N LYS A 86 -48.52 30.39 11.68
CA LYS A 86 -48.14 29.53 10.55
C LYS A 86 -47.91 30.38 9.32
N VAL A 87 -46.80 30.11 8.65
CA VAL A 87 -46.34 30.83 7.45
C VAL A 87 -46.31 29.85 6.29
N SER A 88 -46.96 30.22 5.18
CA SER A 88 -46.95 29.47 3.92
C SER A 88 -46.15 30.26 2.88
N PHE A 89 -44.83 30.17 3.00
CA PHE A 89 -43.91 30.98 2.20
C PHE A 89 -42.92 30.14 1.39
N GLY A 90 -42.60 28.93 1.87
CA GLY A 90 -41.68 28.00 1.23
C GLY A 90 -42.06 27.64 -0.21
N ALA A 91 -41.04 27.35 -1.02
CA ALA A 91 -41.19 26.83 -2.38
C ALA A 91 -40.81 25.35 -2.51
N TRP A 92 -40.47 24.73 -1.38
CA TRP A 92 -40.04 23.35 -1.25
C TRP A 92 -40.89 22.66 -0.20
N SER A 93 -41.40 21.49 -0.55
CA SER A 93 -42.12 20.59 0.34
C SER A 93 -41.25 19.39 0.68
N TRP A 94 -41.49 18.83 1.85
CA TRP A 94 -40.82 17.64 2.35
C TRP A 94 -41.64 16.40 2.01
N ASP A 95 -41.08 15.49 1.21
CA ASP A 95 -41.74 14.21 0.95
C ASP A 95 -41.53 13.25 2.12
N THR A 96 -42.61 13.00 2.86
CA THR A 96 -42.64 12.01 3.95
C THR A 96 -42.45 10.56 3.52
N THR A 97 -42.44 10.27 2.21
CA THR A 97 -42.21 8.93 1.68
C THR A 97 -40.74 8.66 1.41
N THR A 98 -40.06 9.57 0.71
CA THR A 98 -38.65 9.43 0.32
C THR A 98 -37.68 10.10 1.28
N GLY A 99 -38.14 11.06 2.08
CA GLY A 99 -37.27 11.90 2.89
C GLY A 99 -36.43 12.87 2.05
N GLU A 100 -36.96 13.32 0.92
CA GLU A 100 -36.33 14.30 0.03
C GLU A 100 -37.18 15.58 -0.06
N GLU A 101 -36.53 16.71 -0.37
CA GLU A 101 -37.23 17.97 -0.66
C GLU A 101 -37.52 18.07 -2.16
N PHE A 102 -38.76 18.43 -2.51
CA PHE A 102 -39.17 18.67 -3.89
C PHE A 102 -39.76 20.06 -4.05
N ARG A 103 -39.58 20.66 -5.22
CA ARG A 103 -40.06 22.00 -5.52
C ARG A 103 -41.56 21.97 -5.82
N VAL A 104 -42.35 22.70 -5.04
CA VAL A 104 -43.81 22.82 -5.20
C VAL A 104 -44.25 24.16 -5.79
N GLY A 105 -43.35 25.15 -5.85
CA GLY A 105 -43.67 26.52 -6.23
C GLY A 105 -43.89 27.40 -5.03
N ALA A 106 -43.63 28.70 -5.15
CA ALA A 106 -43.54 29.58 -4.01
C ALA A 106 -44.91 29.85 -3.37
N GLY A 107 -45.00 29.69 -2.05
CA GLY A 107 -46.26 29.78 -1.30
C GLY A 107 -47.16 28.54 -1.41
N LEU A 108 -46.71 27.48 -2.10
CA LEU A 108 -47.43 26.21 -2.23
C LEU A 108 -46.90 25.13 -1.27
N ALA A 109 -45.84 25.42 -0.51
CA ALA A 109 -45.36 24.56 0.56
C ALA A 109 -46.32 24.56 1.75
N GLU A 110 -46.21 23.51 2.58
CA GLU A 110 -47.03 23.35 3.77
C GLU A 110 -46.78 24.50 4.76
N PRO A 111 -47.82 25.00 5.46
CA PRO A 111 -47.63 26.03 6.46
C PRO A 111 -46.78 25.53 7.64
N TYR A 112 -45.72 26.27 7.99
CA TYR A 112 -44.81 25.96 9.09
C TYR A 112 -44.76 27.08 10.13
N ALA A 113 -44.35 26.75 11.36
CA ALA A 113 -44.27 27.73 12.44
C ALA A 113 -43.18 28.77 12.18
N ILE A 114 -43.33 29.97 12.75
CA ILE A 114 -42.38 31.08 12.57
C ILE A 114 -40.93 30.73 12.95
N SER A 115 -40.72 29.78 13.86
CA SER A 115 -39.38 29.28 14.21
C SER A 115 -38.67 28.59 13.02
N TRP A 116 -39.41 27.90 12.15
CA TRP A 116 -38.88 27.32 10.91
C TRP A 116 -38.54 28.42 9.91
N CYS A 117 -39.37 29.47 9.83
CA CYS A 117 -39.08 30.67 9.03
C CYS A 117 -37.77 31.34 9.49
N ALA A 118 -37.54 31.45 10.80
CA ALA A 118 -36.31 32.02 11.34
C ALA A 118 -35.05 31.17 11.05
N VAL A 119 -35.19 29.86 10.84
CA VAL A 119 -34.09 29.00 10.38
C VAL A 119 -33.82 29.21 8.89
N GLU A 120 -34.87 29.29 8.08
CA GLU A 120 -34.76 29.55 6.64
C GLU A 120 -34.14 30.94 6.36
N TYR A 121 -34.56 31.95 7.13
CA TYR A 121 -34.07 33.32 7.08
C TYR A 121 -33.10 33.61 8.21
N PHE A 122 -32.18 32.68 8.46
CA PHE A 122 -31.23 32.80 9.55
C PHE A 122 -30.52 34.16 9.51
N GLU A 123 -30.61 34.87 10.63
CA GLU A 123 -29.91 36.11 10.89
C GLU A 123 -28.56 35.77 11.54
N ASP A 124 -27.49 36.45 11.13
CA ASP A 124 -26.10 36.04 11.37
C ASP A 124 -25.77 35.84 12.86
N SER A 125 -26.34 36.63 13.77
CA SER A 125 -26.14 36.48 15.22
C SER A 125 -26.96 35.35 15.85
N GLY A 126 -27.99 34.88 15.16
CA GLY A 126 -28.97 33.92 15.66
C GLY A 126 -29.89 34.49 16.74
N ALA A 127 -29.89 35.81 16.97
CA ALA A 127 -30.66 36.44 18.04
C ALA A 127 -32.15 36.22 17.86
N ILE A 128 -32.65 36.35 16.62
CA ILE A 128 -34.06 36.12 16.28
C ILE A 128 -34.49 34.70 16.67
N LEU A 129 -33.70 33.71 16.26
CA LEU A 129 -33.99 32.30 16.55
C LEU A 129 -33.97 32.03 18.06
N ARG A 130 -32.97 32.56 18.79
CA ARG A 130 -32.90 32.42 20.26
C ARG A 130 -34.12 33.03 20.96
N MET A 131 -34.55 34.23 20.55
CA MET A 131 -35.73 34.89 21.13
C MET A 131 -37.00 34.07 20.88
N LEU A 132 -37.19 33.53 19.67
CA LEU A 132 -38.36 32.71 19.36
C LEU A 132 -38.37 31.38 20.14
N LEU A 133 -37.21 30.75 20.33
CA LEU A 133 -37.09 29.49 21.07
C LEU A 133 -37.30 29.64 22.59
N GLN A 134 -37.27 30.85 23.13
CA GLN A 134 -37.69 31.08 24.53
C GLN A 134 -39.20 30.91 24.72
N HIS A 135 -39.98 31.10 23.66
CA HIS A 135 -41.44 31.06 23.70
C HIS A 135 -42.03 29.83 22.98
N LEU A 136 -41.23 29.12 22.17
CA LEU A 136 -41.69 28.01 21.34
C LEU A 136 -40.91 26.72 21.64
N PRO A 137 -41.58 25.55 21.56
CA PRO A 137 -40.94 24.26 21.74
C PRO A 137 -39.90 23.98 20.65
N LEU A 138 -38.74 23.47 21.07
CA LEU A 138 -37.61 23.17 20.18
C LEU A 138 -37.82 21.91 19.34
N GLU A 139 -38.48 20.91 19.90
CA GLU A 139 -38.58 19.54 19.35
C GLU A 139 -39.94 19.22 18.73
N THR A 140 -40.75 20.21 18.34
CA THR A 140 -42.03 19.93 17.67
C THR A 140 -41.76 19.39 16.27
N PRO A 141 -42.10 18.12 15.99
CA PRO A 141 -41.86 17.54 14.68
C PRO A 141 -42.85 18.14 13.68
N HIS A 142 -42.36 18.43 12.48
CA HIS A 142 -43.15 18.85 11.34
C HIS A 142 -42.87 17.87 10.21
N TYR A 143 -43.87 17.06 9.83
CA TYR A 143 -43.72 16.00 8.82
C TYR A 143 -42.54 15.04 9.09
N GLY A 144 -42.37 14.66 10.37
CA GLY A 144 -41.35 13.69 10.78
C GLY A 144 -39.93 14.25 10.90
N ARG A 145 -39.71 15.55 10.67
CA ARG A 145 -38.43 16.25 10.88
C ARG A 145 -38.53 17.29 12.00
N THR A 146 -37.41 17.60 12.64
CA THR A 146 -37.29 18.65 13.68
C THR A 146 -36.68 19.93 13.10
N LEU A 147 -36.65 21.03 13.88
CA LEU A 147 -35.98 22.27 13.47
C LEU A 147 -34.50 22.04 13.10
N LEU A 148 -33.82 21.15 13.82
CA LEU A 148 -32.41 20.83 13.55
C LEU A 148 -32.24 20.24 12.15
N HIS A 149 -33.11 19.32 11.75
CA HIS A 149 -33.11 18.75 10.40
C HIS A 149 -33.35 19.82 9.33
N HIS A 150 -34.26 20.75 9.60
CA HIS A 150 -34.51 21.86 8.69
C HIS A 150 -33.30 22.79 8.55
N ALA A 151 -32.60 23.07 9.65
CA ALA A 151 -31.38 23.87 9.61
C ALA A 151 -30.27 23.19 8.78
N VAL A 152 -30.15 21.86 8.87
CA VAL A 152 -29.23 21.07 8.03
C VAL A 152 -29.63 21.16 6.56
N LEU A 153 -30.91 21.00 6.22
CA LEU A 153 -31.44 21.17 4.85
C LEU A 153 -31.20 22.57 4.28
N CYS A 154 -31.39 23.60 5.12
CA CYS A 154 -31.08 24.98 4.76
C CYS A 154 -29.58 25.18 4.50
N GLY A 155 -28.71 24.28 4.97
CA GLY A 155 -27.25 24.44 4.90
C GLY A 155 -26.74 25.52 5.85
N SER A 156 -27.54 25.93 6.84
CA SER A 156 -27.19 27.01 7.77
C SER A 156 -26.45 26.45 8.98
N THR A 157 -25.12 26.42 8.90
CA THR A 157 -24.26 26.02 10.03
C THR A 157 -24.48 26.90 11.25
N GLY A 158 -24.76 28.19 11.06
CA GLY A 158 -25.09 29.12 12.14
C GLY A 158 -26.37 28.73 12.88
N ALA A 159 -27.44 28.41 12.13
CA ALA A 159 -28.70 27.94 12.72
C ALA A 159 -28.52 26.64 13.48
N VAL A 160 -27.75 25.68 12.92
CA VAL A 160 -27.44 24.41 13.58
C VAL A 160 -26.72 24.65 14.92
N LYS A 161 -25.68 25.49 14.95
CA LYS A 161 -24.96 25.83 16.19
C LYS A 161 -25.86 26.47 17.23
N VAL A 162 -26.76 27.37 16.81
CA VAL A 162 -27.72 28.02 17.71
C VAL A 162 -28.68 26.98 18.30
N LEU A 163 -29.28 26.12 17.47
CA LEU A 163 -30.21 25.08 17.91
C LEU A 163 -29.54 24.11 18.89
N LEU A 164 -28.33 23.64 18.59
CA LEU A 164 -27.57 22.76 19.49
C LEU A 164 -27.24 23.47 20.81
N SER A 165 -26.85 24.75 20.78
CA SER A 165 -26.63 25.54 22.00
C SER A 165 -27.89 25.77 22.83
N CYS A 166 -29.07 25.70 22.21
CA CYS A 166 -30.37 25.77 22.89
C CYS A 166 -30.86 24.40 23.38
N GLY A 167 -30.08 23.33 23.24
CA GLY A 167 -30.41 21.99 23.73
C GLY A 167 -31.13 21.09 22.73
N ALA A 168 -31.01 21.35 21.42
CA ALA A 168 -31.62 20.49 20.41
C ALA A 168 -30.97 19.09 20.43
N ASN A 169 -31.79 18.05 20.34
CA ASN A 169 -31.32 16.68 20.36
C ASN A 169 -30.65 16.33 19.01
N VAL A 170 -29.33 16.15 19.04
CA VAL A 170 -28.51 15.81 17.87
C VAL A 170 -28.81 14.42 17.30
N GLU A 171 -29.43 13.55 18.11
CA GLU A 171 -29.73 12.16 17.79
C GLU A 171 -31.20 11.91 17.43
N CYS A 172 -32.04 12.95 17.40
CA CYS A 172 -33.44 12.76 17.03
C CYS A 172 -33.53 12.26 15.58
N PRO A 173 -34.15 11.11 15.32
CA PRO A 173 -34.27 10.62 13.96
C PRO A 173 -35.36 11.38 13.20
N VAL A 174 -35.15 11.55 11.90
CA VAL A 174 -36.23 11.80 10.94
C VAL A 174 -37.04 10.52 10.81
N LYS A 175 -38.35 10.63 11.02
CA LYS A 175 -39.29 9.52 10.83
C LYS A 175 -40.09 9.75 9.56
N THR A 176 -39.73 9.04 8.50
CA THR A 176 -40.54 8.96 7.28
C THR A 176 -41.37 7.66 7.27
N MET A 177 -42.24 7.46 6.29
CA MET A 177 -43.02 6.20 6.20
C MET A 177 -42.14 4.96 5.96
N LYS A 178 -40.93 5.13 5.42
CA LYS A 178 -40.07 4.03 4.96
C LYS A 178 -38.63 4.08 5.47
N THR A 179 -38.19 5.22 5.99
CA THR A 179 -36.79 5.46 6.33
C THR A 179 -36.63 6.24 7.64
N GLU A 180 -35.71 5.77 8.47
CA GLU A 180 -35.17 6.43 9.64
C GLU A 180 -33.71 6.81 9.38
N PHE A 181 -33.41 8.09 9.57
CA PHE A 181 -32.05 8.61 9.51
C PHE A 181 -31.91 9.83 10.43
N ARG A 182 -30.67 10.25 10.68
CA ARG A 182 -30.32 11.23 11.73
C ARG A 182 -29.70 12.48 11.11
N PRO A 183 -29.55 13.58 11.85
CA PRO A 183 -28.91 14.80 11.35
C PRO A 183 -27.53 14.56 10.73
N ILE A 184 -26.72 13.65 11.31
CA ILE A 184 -25.40 13.29 10.78
C ILE A 184 -25.49 12.66 9.38
N HIS A 185 -26.45 11.76 9.16
CA HIS A 185 -26.70 11.11 7.87
C HIS A 185 -27.12 12.14 6.81
N MET A 186 -27.96 13.10 7.20
CA MET A 186 -28.44 14.16 6.33
C MET A 186 -27.34 15.16 5.96
N ALA A 187 -26.58 15.65 6.94
CA ALA A 187 -25.46 16.56 6.71
C ALA A 187 -24.41 15.92 5.79
N THR A 188 -24.14 14.63 5.97
CA THR A 188 -23.19 13.89 5.14
C THR A 188 -23.73 13.66 3.74
N ARG A 189 -25.02 13.31 3.58
CA ARG A 189 -25.68 13.17 2.27
C ARG A 189 -25.58 14.45 1.44
N LEU A 190 -25.76 15.61 2.08
CA LEU A 190 -25.72 16.94 1.45
C LEU A 190 -24.29 17.48 1.26
N GLY A 191 -23.26 16.83 1.81
CA GLY A 191 -21.88 17.28 1.71
C GLY A 191 -21.52 18.48 2.58
N LEU A 192 -22.29 18.75 3.64
CA LEU A 192 -22.13 19.94 4.49
C LEU A 192 -21.10 19.73 5.59
N SER A 193 -19.80 19.79 5.25
CA SER A 193 -18.70 19.49 6.18
C SER A 193 -18.68 20.36 7.45
N ALA A 194 -18.94 21.66 7.33
CA ALA A 194 -18.99 22.57 8.49
C ALA A 194 -20.17 22.28 9.44
N THR A 195 -21.31 21.91 8.89
CA THR A 195 -22.49 21.50 9.65
C THR A 195 -22.25 20.15 10.30
N LEU A 196 -21.65 19.20 9.57
CA LEU A 196 -21.25 17.90 10.08
C LEU A 196 -20.29 18.04 11.27
N GLN A 197 -19.26 18.89 11.15
CA GLN A 197 -18.35 19.19 12.27
C GLN A 197 -19.11 19.72 13.49
N SER A 198 -20.07 20.63 13.30
CA SER A 198 -20.85 21.18 14.41
C SER A 198 -21.72 20.12 15.11
N LEU A 199 -22.24 19.13 14.37
CA LEU A 199 -22.98 18.00 14.94
C LEU A 199 -22.04 17.08 15.75
N ILE A 200 -20.84 16.81 15.23
CA ILE A 200 -19.80 16.00 15.90
C ILE A 200 -19.33 16.67 17.20
N ASP A 201 -19.06 17.97 17.16
CA ASP A 201 -18.66 18.75 18.33
C ASP A 201 -19.73 18.73 19.45
N SER A 202 -20.99 18.45 19.07
CA SER A 202 -22.12 18.33 20.00
C SER A 202 -22.35 16.90 20.50
N GLY A 203 -21.47 15.95 20.17
CA GLY A 203 -21.46 14.59 20.71
C GLY A 203 -22.39 13.61 20.01
N CYS A 204 -22.60 13.74 18.69
CA CYS A 204 -23.38 12.77 17.94
C CYS A 204 -22.71 11.40 17.82
N ASP A 205 -23.52 10.34 17.64
CA ASP A 205 -23.02 9.00 17.37
C ASP A 205 -22.59 8.87 15.90
N LEU A 206 -21.26 8.92 15.69
CA LEU A 206 -20.60 8.78 14.40
C LEU A 206 -20.94 7.47 13.67
N ASN A 207 -21.23 6.43 14.43
CA ASN A 207 -21.45 5.07 13.94
C ASN A 207 -22.92 4.67 13.96
N SER A 208 -23.81 5.63 14.20
CA SER A 208 -25.25 5.43 14.05
C SER A 208 -25.56 4.94 12.63
N LYS A 209 -26.60 4.11 12.54
CA LYS A 209 -27.01 3.46 11.30
C LYS A 209 -28.39 3.93 10.88
N THR A 210 -28.60 4.05 9.58
CA THR A 210 -29.95 4.15 8.98
C THR A 210 -30.66 2.79 9.00
N ASP A 211 -31.91 2.75 8.53
CA ASP A 211 -32.64 1.48 8.33
C ASP A 211 -31.95 0.52 7.34
N SER A 212 -31.23 1.06 6.36
CA SER A 212 -30.39 0.26 5.45
C SER A 212 -29.10 -0.23 6.11
N GLY A 213 -28.83 0.15 7.35
CA GLY A 213 -27.57 -0.13 8.05
C GLY A 213 -26.42 0.78 7.62
N ASP A 214 -26.66 1.81 6.79
CA ASP A 214 -25.62 2.70 6.30
C ASP A 214 -25.19 3.68 7.42
N THR A 215 -23.88 3.81 7.62
CA THR A 215 -23.31 4.84 8.51
C THR A 215 -23.06 6.14 7.75
N ALA A 216 -22.75 7.23 8.48
CA ALA A 216 -22.31 8.48 7.85
C ALA A 216 -21.14 8.27 6.87
N LEU A 217 -20.15 7.43 7.20
CA LEU A 217 -19.03 7.09 6.31
C LEU A 217 -19.49 6.43 5.00
N MET A 218 -20.46 5.51 5.08
CA MET A 218 -20.99 4.82 3.90
C MET A 218 -21.77 5.78 2.99
N ILE A 219 -22.58 6.66 3.58
CA ILE A 219 -23.29 7.72 2.86
C ILE A 219 -22.26 8.66 2.19
N CYS A 220 -21.20 9.04 2.91
CA CYS A 220 -20.11 9.84 2.38
C CYS A 220 -19.49 9.22 1.12
N ALA A 221 -19.22 7.91 1.17
CA ALA A 221 -18.70 7.13 0.05
C ALA A 221 -19.69 7.04 -1.13
N LYS A 222 -20.98 6.90 -0.85
CA LYS A 222 -22.04 6.83 -1.87
C LYS A 222 -22.17 8.13 -2.65
N TYR A 223 -22.08 9.28 -1.97
CA TYR A 223 -22.24 10.61 -2.58
C TYR A 223 -20.93 11.33 -2.90
N LYS A 224 -19.77 10.70 -2.65
CA LYS A 224 -18.43 11.18 -3.03
C LYS A 224 -18.00 12.49 -2.33
N HIS A 225 -18.37 12.65 -1.06
CA HIS A 225 -18.12 13.89 -0.30
C HIS A 225 -16.76 13.87 0.41
N GLU A 226 -15.70 14.25 -0.27
CA GLU A 226 -14.32 14.21 0.24
C GLU A 226 -14.13 14.93 1.59
N GLU A 227 -14.64 16.17 1.71
CA GLU A 227 -14.53 16.99 2.92
C GLU A 227 -15.20 16.35 4.14
N CYS A 228 -16.38 15.74 3.93
CA CYS A 228 -17.09 15.05 5.00
C CYS A 228 -16.32 13.80 5.44
N LEU A 229 -15.66 13.10 4.52
CA LEU A 229 -14.84 11.93 4.86
C LEU A 229 -13.67 12.34 5.74
N ARG A 230 -13.00 13.45 5.44
CA ARG A 230 -11.89 13.98 6.25
C ARG A 230 -12.35 14.36 7.67
N VAL A 231 -13.50 15.00 7.79
CA VAL A 231 -14.13 15.34 9.08
C VAL A 231 -14.45 14.08 9.88
N LEU A 232 -15.12 13.09 9.28
CA LEU A 232 -15.48 11.83 9.95
C LEU A 232 -14.24 11.01 10.36
N THR A 233 -13.21 10.98 9.51
CA THR A 233 -11.94 10.30 9.82
C THR A 233 -11.26 10.96 11.02
N GLY A 234 -11.21 12.31 11.03
CA GLY A 234 -10.63 13.05 12.15
C GLY A 234 -11.41 12.92 13.46
N ALA A 235 -12.71 12.68 13.38
CA ALA A 235 -13.57 12.42 14.54
C ALA A 235 -13.46 10.98 15.06
N GLY A 236 -12.82 10.07 14.32
CA GLY A 236 -12.66 8.67 14.72
C GLY A 236 -13.85 7.77 14.37
N ALA A 237 -14.58 8.09 13.30
CA ALA A 237 -15.61 7.21 12.76
C ALA A 237 -15.03 5.84 12.35
N ASP A 238 -15.81 4.77 12.49
CA ASP A 238 -15.34 3.40 12.33
C ASP A 238 -15.50 2.90 10.89
N PHE A 239 -14.38 2.64 10.23
CA PHE A 239 -14.34 2.15 8.85
C PHE A 239 -14.60 0.64 8.72
N GLY A 240 -14.56 -0.11 9.84
CA GLY A 240 -14.76 -1.56 9.87
C GLY A 240 -16.23 -1.99 9.86
N LEU A 241 -17.16 -1.03 9.83
CA LEU A 241 -18.59 -1.31 9.81
C LEU A 241 -19.10 -1.67 8.41
N VAL A 242 -20.15 -2.50 8.38
CA VAL A 242 -20.89 -2.86 7.16
C VAL A 242 -22.39 -2.62 7.33
N ASN A 243 -23.06 -2.35 6.21
CA ASN A 243 -24.52 -2.21 6.14
C ASN A 243 -25.23 -3.58 6.08
N ILE A 244 -26.56 -3.61 5.98
CA ILE A 244 -27.33 -4.88 5.94
C ILE A 244 -27.00 -5.74 4.72
N SER A 245 -26.52 -5.12 3.64
CA SER A 245 -26.08 -5.78 2.41
C SER A 245 -24.63 -6.27 2.49
N GLY A 246 -23.94 -6.11 3.63
CA GLY A 246 -22.54 -6.49 3.82
C GLY A 246 -21.53 -5.53 3.17
N GLN A 247 -21.94 -4.35 2.73
CA GLN A 247 -21.06 -3.37 2.08
C GLN A 247 -20.43 -2.44 3.12
N SER A 248 -19.12 -2.23 2.99
CA SER A 248 -18.36 -1.22 3.74
C SER A 248 -18.27 0.10 2.98
N ALA A 249 -17.79 1.16 3.65
CA ALA A 249 -17.55 2.45 2.99
C ALA A 249 -16.58 2.33 1.79
N SER A 250 -15.53 1.51 1.90
CA SER A 250 -14.58 1.26 0.79
C SER A 250 -15.22 0.51 -0.38
N SER A 251 -16.04 -0.51 -0.08
CA SER A 251 -16.81 -1.26 -1.09
C SER A 251 -17.79 -0.35 -1.84
N ILE A 252 -18.53 0.50 -1.11
CA ILE A 252 -19.48 1.47 -1.70
C ILE A 252 -18.75 2.48 -2.57
N ALA A 253 -17.59 3.01 -2.13
CA ALA A 253 -16.78 3.91 -2.95
C ALA A 253 -16.35 3.23 -4.26
N GLY A 254 -15.98 1.93 -4.20
CA GLY A 254 -15.67 1.12 -5.37
C GLY A 254 -16.83 0.97 -6.35
N SER A 255 -18.00 0.55 -5.85
CA SER A 255 -19.20 0.40 -6.68
C SER A 255 -19.66 1.70 -7.34
N ASN A 256 -19.37 2.85 -6.73
CA ASN A 256 -19.69 4.19 -7.26
C ASN A 256 -18.55 4.82 -8.07
N GLN A 257 -17.51 4.07 -8.45
CA GLN A 257 -16.35 4.55 -9.21
C GLN A 257 -15.59 5.71 -8.53
N TRP A 258 -15.52 5.68 -7.20
CA TRP A 258 -14.84 6.68 -6.36
C TRP A 258 -13.69 6.11 -5.52
N SER A 259 -13.15 4.94 -5.87
CA SER A 259 -12.05 4.31 -5.11
C SER A 259 -10.83 5.23 -4.93
N ARG A 260 -10.43 5.93 -6.00
CA ARG A 260 -9.24 6.81 -5.97
C ARG A 260 -9.42 8.01 -5.05
N GLY A 261 -10.57 8.69 -5.15
CA GLY A 261 -10.86 9.85 -4.29
C GLY A 261 -11.02 9.44 -2.83
N PHE A 262 -11.66 8.30 -2.57
CA PHE A 262 -11.75 7.73 -1.24
C PHE A 262 -10.38 7.38 -0.66
N GLN A 263 -9.53 6.70 -1.43
CA GLN A 263 -8.14 6.38 -1.02
C GLN A 263 -7.35 7.65 -0.73
N GLN A 264 -7.37 8.64 -1.63
CA GLN A 264 -6.65 9.90 -1.45
C GLN A 264 -7.08 10.64 -0.17
N ALA A 265 -8.38 10.74 0.08
CA ALA A 265 -8.91 11.40 1.27
C ALA A 265 -8.50 10.70 2.57
N VAL A 266 -8.46 9.36 2.56
CA VAL A 266 -7.95 8.56 3.69
C VAL A 266 -6.45 8.79 3.87
N LEU A 267 -5.66 8.80 2.77
CA LEU A 267 -4.22 9.06 2.83
C LEU A 267 -3.90 10.44 3.39
N ASP A 268 -4.63 11.47 2.95
CA ASP A 268 -4.43 12.84 3.42
C ASP A 268 -4.77 12.98 4.91
N ALA A 269 -5.79 12.28 5.40
CA ALA A 269 -6.08 12.20 6.83
C ALA A 269 -4.93 11.52 7.61
N ILE A 270 -4.39 10.41 7.10
CA ILE A 270 -3.28 9.67 7.73
C ILE A 270 -2.02 10.54 7.80
N LYS A 271 -1.68 11.27 6.73
CA LYS A 271 -0.52 12.17 6.68
C LYS A 271 -0.58 13.28 7.72
N VAL A 272 -1.78 13.73 8.08
CA VAL A 272 -2.02 14.72 9.15
C VAL A 272 -2.03 14.07 10.55
N GLY A 273 -1.78 12.77 10.65
CA GLY A 273 -1.72 12.02 11.91
C GLY A 273 -3.07 11.47 12.38
N ARG A 274 -4.12 11.54 11.55
CA ARG A 274 -5.44 11.00 11.86
C ARG A 274 -5.59 9.61 11.25
N ILE A 275 -5.18 8.59 12.00
CA ILE A 275 -5.27 7.21 11.55
C ILE A 275 -6.74 6.73 11.65
N PRO A 276 -7.34 6.23 10.56
CA PRO A 276 -8.71 5.73 10.59
C PRO A 276 -8.87 4.57 11.57
N LYS A 277 -9.92 4.62 12.38
CA LYS A 277 -10.30 3.52 13.27
C LYS A 277 -11.03 2.44 12.49
N SER A 278 -10.79 1.18 12.85
CA SER A 278 -11.52 0.04 12.31
C SER A 278 -11.77 -1.01 13.38
N SER A 279 -13.03 -1.33 13.67
CA SER A 279 -13.40 -2.47 14.53
C SER A 279 -13.15 -3.82 13.86
N ASN A 280 -13.08 -3.85 12.53
CA ASN A 280 -12.89 -5.06 11.75
C ASN A 280 -11.83 -4.85 10.66
N VAL A 281 -10.62 -5.33 10.95
CA VAL A 281 -9.44 -5.18 10.08
C VAL A 281 -9.59 -5.96 8.75
N SER A 282 -10.44 -7.00 8.70
CA SER A 282 -10.71 -7.71 7.45
C SER A 282 -11.54 -6.87 6.48
N VAL A 283 -12.46 -6.05 7.01
CA VAL A 283 -13.30 -5.14 6.22
C VAL A 283 -12.52 -3.90 5.79
N PHE A 284 -11.76 -3.33 6.72
CA PHE A 284 -10.95 -2.15 6.46
C PHE A 284 -9.66 -2.18 7.28
N SER A 285 -8.52 -2.20 6.57
CA SER A 285 -7.20 -2.09 7.16
C SER A 285 -6.50 -0.84 6.63
N PRO A 286 -6.23 0.17 7.49
CA PRO A 286 -5.44 1.34 7.10
C PRO A 286 -4.10 0.93 6.51
N LEU A 287 -3.43 -0.08 7.12
CA LEU A 287 -2.15 -0.60 6.68
C LEU A 287 -2.21 -1.17 5.24
N MET A 288 -3.27 -1.90 4.90
CA MET A 288 -3.43 -2.44 3.55
C MET A 288 -3.62 -1.34 2.51
N ILE A 289 -4.39 -0.29 2.83
CA ILE A 289 -4.64 0.82 1.90
C ILE A 289 -3.37 1.62 1.63
N VAL A 290 -2.58 1.93 2.66
CA VAL A 290 -1.30 2.63 2.46
C VAL A 290 -0.29 1.77 1.69
N ALA A 291 -0.29 0.45 1.91
CA ALA A 291 0.56 -0.47 1.16
C ALA A 291 0.11 -0.62 -0.30
N GLU A 292 -1.20 -0.64 -0.56
CA GLU A 292 -1.78 -0.72 -1.90
C GLU A 292 -1.48 0.51 -2.75
N THR A 293 -1.48 1.69 -2.12
CA THR A 293 -1.23 2.97 -2.79
C THR A 293 0.26 3.31 -2.90
N GLY A 294 1.11 2.67 -2.08
CA GLY A 294 2.55 2.89 -2.05
C GLY A 294 2.95 4.23 -1.44
N ASP A 295 2.07 4.89 -0.69
CA ASP A 295 2.35 6.19 -0.08
C ASP A 295 3.28 6.04 1.14
N VAL A 296 4.54 6.38 0.94
CA VAL A 296 5.64 6.21 1.91
C VAL A 296 5.40 7.01 3.19
N GLU A 297 4.88 8.24 3.10
CA GLU A 297 4.68 9.11 4.26
C GLU A 297 3.49 8.64 5.11
N ALA A 298 2.38 8.27 4.45
CA ALA A 298 1.24 7.68 5.14
C ALA A 298 1.61 6.33 5.79
N LEU A 299 2.41 5.51 5.11
CA LEU A 299 2.90 4.24 5.63
C LEU A 299 3.80 4.43 6.86
N LYS A 300 4.71 5.40 6.86
CA LYS A 300 5.52 5.76 8.03
C LYS A 300 4.64 6.16 9.22
N ALA A 301 3.59 6.96 8.99
CA ALA A 301 2.65 7.36 10.04
C ALA A 301 1.91 6.15 10.63
N VAL A 302 1.44 5.23 9.79
CA VAL A 302 0.75 4.00 10.25
C VAL A 302 1.70 3.09 11.02
N ILE A 303 2.89 2.80 10.50
CA ILE A 303 3.88 1.95 11.18
C ILE A 303 4.35 2.58 12.50
N GLY A 304 4.62 3.89 12.50
CA GLY A 304 5.06 4.64 13.68
C GLY A 304 4.05 4.67 14.83
N SER A 305 2.77 4.43 14.54
CA SER A 305 1.74 4.31 15.59
C SER A 305 1.89 3.07 16.46
N GLY A 306 2.54 2.01 15.96
CA GLY A 306 2.73 0.74 16.68
C GLY A 306 1.45 -0.07 16.95
N GLN A 307 0.29 0.36 16.43
CA GLN A 307 -1.01 -0.25 16.73
C GLN A 307 -1.37 -1.45 15.84
N PHE A 308 -0.67 -1.61 14.71
CA PHE A 308 -1.04 -2.56 13.67
C PHE A 308 -0.10 -3.76 13.63
N ASN A 309 -0.68 -4.95 13.53
CA ASN A 309 0.07 -6.15 13.17
C ASN A 309 0.44 -6.10 11.68
N LEU A 310 1.74 -6.00 11.38
CA LEU A 310 2.25 -5.94 10.01
C LEU A 310 1.97 -7.23 9.20
N ASP A 311 1.83 -8.34 9.91
CA ASP A 311 1.67 -9.69 9.35
C ASP A 311 0.20 -10.11 9.23
N HIS A 312 -0.74 -9.21 9.57
CA HIS A 312 -2.16 -9.47 9.37
C HIS A 312 -2.45 -9.70 7.88
N GLN A 313 -3.11 -10.82 7.57
CA GLN A 313 -3.52 -11.17 6.20
C GLN A 313 -5.01 -10.87 5.98
N ASN A 314 -5.34 -10.31 4.81
CA ASN A 314 -6.74 -10.10 4.41
C ASN A 314 -7.44 -11.43 4.06
N GLU A 315 -8.69 -11.37 3.62
CA GLU A 315 -9.49 -12.56 3.26
C GLU A 315 -8.84 -13.44 2.18
N ASN A 316 -7.97 -12.88 1.34
CA ASN A 316 -7.26 -13.62 0.29
C ASN A 316 -5.87 -14.13 0.75
N GLY A 317 -5.51 -13.89 2.01
CA GLY A 317 -4.20 -14.25 2.55
C GLY A 317 -3.10 -13.23 2.24
N PHE A 318 -3.41 -12.02 1.76
CA PHE A 318 -2.38 -11.02 1.47
C PHE A 318 -2.02 -10.23 2.73
N SER A 319 -0.73 -10.19 3.09
CA SER A 319 -0.16 -9.26 4.06
C SER A 319 0.17 -7.91 3.40
N ALA A 320 0.44 -6.87 4.19
CA ALA A 320 0.78 -5.55 3.64
C ALA A 320 2.04 -5.59 2.75
N VAL A 321 3.04 -6.39 3.14
CA VAL A 321 4.27 -6.56 2.36
C VAL A 321 4.02 -7.29 1.03
N MET A 322 3.10 -8.25 1.01
CA MET A 322 2.67 -8.90 -0.24
C MET A 322 1.96 -7.93 -1.18
N VAL A 323 1.10 -7.06 -0.66
CA VAL A 323 0.40 -6.05 -1.46
C VAL A 323 1.40 -5.06 -2.07
N ALA A 324 2.33 -4.56 -1.28
CA ALA A 324 3.38 -3.65 -1.77
C ALA A 324 4.24 -4.31 -2.85
N ALA A 325 4.60 -5.59 -2.67
CA ALA A 325 5.33 -6.37 -3.67
C ALA A 325 4.53 -6.58 -4.95
N LEU A 326 3.27 -7.01 -4.85
CA LEU A 326 2.36 -7.22 -5.99
C LEU A 326 2.17 -5.96 -6.82
N LYS A 327 2.02 -4.80 -6.16
CA LYS A 327 1.83 -3.49 -6.83
C LYS A 327 3.13 -2.85 -7.31
N GLY A 328 4.29 -3.43 -7.02
CA GLY A 328 5.58 -2.90 -7.46
C GLY A 328 6.10 -1.71 -6.64
N HIS A 329 5.58 -1.48 -5.43
CA HIS A 329 5.97 -0.37 -4.56
C HIS A 329 7.19 -0.71 -3.70
N VAL A 330 8.38 -0.57 -4.29
CA VAL A 330 9.67 -0.94 -3.67
C VAL A 330 9.93 -0.23 -2.34
N GLU A 331 9.69 1.08 -2.26
CA GLU A 331 9.97 1.85 -1.02
C GLU A 331 8.97 1.52 0.09
N ALA A 332 7.71 1.25 -0.25
CA ALA A 332 6.73 0.77 0.72
C ALA A 332 7.12 -0.63 1.25
N PHE A 333 7.56 -1.51 0.36
CA PHE A 333 8.09 -2.83 0.71
C PHE A 333 9.32 -2.72 1.62
N ARG A 334 10.28 -1.85 1.28
CA ARG A 334 11.46 -1.55 2.11
C ARG A 334 11.05 -1.15 3.51
N LEU A 335 10.15 -0.17 3.65
CA LEU A 335 9.69 0.26 4.97
C LEU A 335 9.05 -0.87 5.78
N LEU A 336 8.16 -1.66 5.17
CA LEU A 336 7.47 -2.77 5.85
C LEU A 336 8.45 -3.84 6.34
N VAL A 337 9.38 -4.25 5.47
CA VAL A 337 10.37 -5.28 5.79
C VAL A 337 11.34 -4.79 6.87
N TYR A 338 11.78 -3.54 6.80
CA TYR A 338 12.63 -2.95 7.83
C TYR A 338 11.90 -2.74 9.16
N ALA A 339 10.57 -2.55 9.14
CA ALA A 339 9.73 -2.54 10.32
C ALA A 339 9.49 -3.95 10.91
N GLY A 340 9.88 -5.01 10.20
CA GLY A 340 9.85 -6.38 10.70
C GLY A 340 8.77 -7.27 10.11
N ALA A 341 8.07 -6.84 9.03
CA ALA A 341 7.08 -7.67 8.36
C ALA A 341 7.68 -8.99 7.84
N ASP A 342 6.91 -10.08 7.97
CA ASP A 342 7.31 -11.41 7.51
C ASP A 342 7.02 -11.58 6.01
N VAL A 343 8.11 -11.69 5.24
CA VAL A 343 8.05 -11.92 3.79
C VAL A 343 7.74 -13.37 3.41
N LYS A 344 7.78 -14.31 4.37
CA LYS A 344 7.64 -15.75 4.15
C LYS A 344 6.21 -16.25 4.25
N LEU A 345 5.30 -15.40 4.73
CA LEU A 345 3.88 -15.72 4.78
C LEU A 345 3.42 -16.18 3.39
N LEU A 346 2.41 -17.04 3.38
CA LEU A 346 1.80 -17.55 2.16
C LEU A 346 0.39 -17.01 2.05
N ASN A 347 0.02 -16.49 0.89
CA ASN A 347 -1.37 -16.20 0.57
C ASN A 347 -2.14 -17.49 0.28
N LYS A 348 -3.45 -17.39 0.00
CA LYS A 348 -4.27 -18.57 -0.34
C LYS A 348 -3.84 -19.30 -1.63
N SER A 349 -3.07 -18.64 -2.50
CA SER A 349 -2.49 -19.21 -3.71
C SER A 349 -1.13 -19.89 -3.46
N GLY A 350 -0.59 -19.83 -2.24
CA GLY A 350 0.75 -20.34 -1.92
C GLY A 350 1.90 -19.41 -2.35
N GLU A 351 1.61 -18.13 -2.59
CA GLU A 351 2.60 -17.13 -3.01
C GLU A 351 3.13 -16.35 -1.79
N THR A 352 4.42 -16.04 -1.82
CA THR A 352 5.10 -15.16 -0.85
C THR A 352 5.21 -13.74 -1.39
N ALA A 353 5.61 -12.78 -0.56
CA ALA A 353 5.88 -11.43 -1.04
C ALA A 353 6.99 -11.41 -2.12
N ILE A 354 7.97 -12.32 -2.01
CA ILE A 354 9.07 -12.43 -2.98
C ILE A 354 8.56 -12.94 -4.33
N THR A 355 7.77 -14.03 -4.36
CA THR A 355 7.23 -14.56 -5.62
C THR A 355 6.31 -13.56 -6.31
N LEU A 356 5.53 -12.78 -5.56
CA LEU A 356 4.70 -11.71 -6.11
C LEU A 356 5.53 -10.56 -6.72
N SER A 357 6.72 -10.28 -6.16
CA SER A 357 7.62 -9.27 -6.71
C SER A 357 8.24 -9.68 -8.05
N GLU A 358 8.34 -10.99 -8.34
CA GLU A 358 8.90 -11.49 -9.61
C GLU A 358 8.00 -11.19 -10.81
N LEU A 359 6.71 -10.93 -10.58
CA LEU A 359 5.76 -10.52 -11.62
C LEU A 359 5.93 -9.05 -12.06
N ASN A 360 6.78 -8.29 -11.35
CA ASN A 360 6.99 -6.87 -11.60
C ASN A 360 8.28 -6.60 -12.38
N GLN A 361 8.30 -5.51 -13.15
CA GLN A 361 9.49 -5.03 -13.86
C GLN A 361 10.62 -4.60 -12.91
N ASN A 362 10.27 -4.25 -11.66
CA ASN A 362 11.19 -3.76 -10.63
C ASN A 362 11.76 -4.89 -9.74
N ARG A 363 11.69 -6.16 -10.17
CA ARG A 363 12.14 -7.33 -9.41
C ARG A 363 13.53 -7.13 -8.80
N ASP A 364 14.48 -6.60 -9.57
CA ASP A 364 15.86 -6.38 -9.13
C ASP A 364 15.96 -5.49 -7.89
N LEU A 365 15.08 -4.48 -7.78
CA LEU A 365 15.06 -3.57 -6.64
C LEU A 365 14.54 -4.26 -5.38
N PHE A 366 13.55 -5.16 -5.50
CA PHE A 366 13.08 -5.96 -4.37
C PHE A 366 14.16 -6.92 -3.87
N GLU A 367 14.85 -7.61 -4.80
CA GLU A 367 15.99 -8.47 -4.45
C GLU A 367 17.09 -7.67 -3.74
N LYS A 368 17.40 -6.47 -4.24
CA LYS A 368 18.39 -5.58 -3.61
C LYS A 368 17.99 -5.16 -2.19
N VAL A 369 16.72 -4.77 -1.96
CA VAL A 369 16.21 -4.44 -0.62
C VAL A 369 16.37 -5.62 0.34
N MET A 370 16.06 -6.83 -0.10
CA MET A 370 16.16 -8.04 0.72
C MET A 370 17.62 -8.44 0.99
N LEU A 371 18.53 -8.20 0.04
CA LEU A 371 19.96 -8.40 0.23
C LEU A 371 20.50 -7.43 1.29
N GLU A 372 20.19 -6.14 1.17
CA GLU A 372 20.56 -5.11 2.15
C GLU A 372 20.06 -5.49 3.56
N LEU A 373 18.80 -5.92 3.68
CA LEU A 373 18.23 -6.39 4.95
C LEU A 373 19.02 -7.58 5.53
N ALA A 374 19.39 -8.57 4.71
CA ALA A 374 20.14 -9.73 5.17
C ALA A 374 21.56 -9.35 5.65
N LEU A 375 22.20 -8.40 4.96
CA LEU A 375 23.52 -7.87 5.34
C LEU A 375 23.47 -7.09 6.65
N GLU A 376 22.42 -6.32 6.90
CA GLU A 376 22.27 -5.51 8.11
C GLU A 376 21.73 -6.31 9.31
N LYS A 377 20.58 -6.98 9.16
CA LYS A 377 19.83 -7.60 10.27
C LYS A 377 20.04 -9.11 10.42
N GLY A 378 20.66 -9.77 9.44
CA GLY A 378 20.90 -11.22 9.46
C GLY A 378 19.67 -12.08 9.19
N ASN A 379 19.78 -13.39 9.43
CA ASN A 379 18.89 -14.42 8.88
C ASN A 379 17.50 -14.56 9.55
N ARG A 380 17.13 -13.67 10.50
CA ARG A 380 15.89 -13.83 11.28
C ARG A 380 14.62 -13.60 10.44
N ASN A 381 14.62 -12.59 9.55
CA ASN A 381 13.47 -12.29 8.69
C ASN A 381 13.70 -12.62 7.19
N SER A 382 14.95 -12.89 6.79
CA SER A 382 15.32 -13.19 5.39
C SER A 382 15.38 -14.69 5.07
N GLY A 383 15.12 -15.59 6.02
CA GLY A 383 15.20 -17.03 5.76
C GLY A 383 14.20 -17.49 4.67
N GLY A 384 14.70 -17.96 3.53
CA GLY A 384 13.89 -18.25 2.34
C GLY A 384 14.19 -17.30 1.17
N PHE A 385 14.72 -16.11 1.46
CA PHE A 385 15.39 -15.28 0.47
C PHE A 385 16.81 -15.79 0.27
N TYR A 386 17.13 -16.18 -0.96
CA TYR A 386 18.42 -16.72 -1.34
C TYR A 386 19.47 -15.59 -1.45
N ALA A 387 19.76 -14.90 -0.33
CA ALA A 387 20.64 -13.72 -0.31
C ALA A 387 22.00 -13.97 -0.95
N LEU A 388 22.60 -15.13 -0.67
CA LEU A 388 23.89 -15.53 -1.25
C LEU A 388 23.81 -15.73 -2.77
N HIS A 389 22.66 -16.19 -3.27
CA HIS A 389 22.41 -16.37 -4.70
C HIS A 389 22.24 -15.03 -5.41
N CYS A 390 21.49 -14.10 -4.82
CA CYS A 390 21.34 -12.74 -5.34
C CYS A 390 22.69 -12.01 -5.35
N ALA A 391 23.46 -12.05 -4.26
CA ALA A 391 24.79 -11.46 -4.20
C ALA A 391 25.74 -12.04 -5.27
N ALA A 392 25.70 -13.36 -5.48
CA ALA A 392 26.48 -14.03 -6.52
C ALA A 392 26.04 -13.66 -7.94
N ARG A 393 24.73 -13.50 -8.17
CA ARG A 393 24.14 -13.06 -9.45
C ARG A 393 24.52 -11.60 -9.79
N TYR A 394 24.58 -10.72 -8.80
CA TYR A 394 24.98 -9.31 -9.00
C TYR A 394 26.50 -9.08 -8.96
N GLY A 395 27.28 -10.11 -8.62
CA GLY A 395 28.74 -9.99 -8.53
C GLY A 395 29.25 -9.19 -7.32
N ASP A 396 28.44 -9.06 -6.27
CA ASP A 396 28.79 -8.30 -5.05
C ASP A 396 29.69 -9.13 -4.11
N LEU A 397 31.01 -9.01 -4.31
CA LEU A 397 32.05 -9.75 -3.58
C LEU A 397 32.02 -9.50 -2.07
N ASP A 398 31.74 -8.27 -1.66
CA ASP A 398 31.69 -7.88 -0.25
C ASP A 398 30.50 -8.51 0.44
N ALA A 399 29.33 -8.49 -0.21
CA ALA A 399 28.12 -9.16 0.28
C ALA A 399 28.32 -10.66 0.44
N VAL A 400 28.90 -11.35 -0.55
CA VAL A 400 29.18 -12.79 -0.47
C VAL A 400 30.17 -13.12 0.66
N THR A 401 31.21 -12.31 0.83
CA THR A 401 32.18 -12.48 1.92
C THR A 401 31.49 -12.34 3.29
N LEU A 402 30.64 -11.33 3.45
CA LEU A 402 29.91 -11.11 4.71
C LEU A 402 28.89 -12.22 4.99
N LEU A 403 28.10 -12.61 3.99
CA LEU A 403 27.09 -13.67 4.12
C LEU A 403 27.74 -15.02 4.47
N THR A 404 28.86 -15.36 3.81
CA THR A 404 29.57 -16.62 4.10
C THR A 404 30.17 -16.60 5.51
N ARG A 405 30.72 -15.46 5.97
CA ARG A 405 31.16 -15.28 7.38
C ARG A 405 30.01 -15.41 8.38
N LYS A 406 28.79 -15.04 8.01
CA LYS A 406 27.57 -15.23 8.82
C LYS A 406 27.04 -16.67 8.80
N GLY A 407 27.71 -17.60 8.11
CA GLY A 407 27.38 -19.02 8.10
C GLY A 407 26.38 -19.46 7.02
N TYR A 408 26.17 -18.65 5.97
CA TYR A 408 25.40 -19.08 4.81
C TYR A 408 26.17 -20.16 4.03
N ASP A 409 25.51 -21.27 3.71
CA ASP A 409 26.12 -22.37 2.94
C ASP A 409 26.16 -22.02 1.45
N VAL A 410 27.37 -22.10 0.87
CA VAL A 410 27.67 -21.79 -0.54
C VAL A 410 27.17 -22.85 -1.53
N ASN A 411 26.68 -23.99 -1.05
CA ASN A 411 26.23 -25.13 -1.87
C ASN A 411 24.72 -25.35 -1.86
N VAL A 412 23.97 -24.61 -1.06
CA VAL A 412 22.51 -24.72 -1.04
C VAL A 412 21.96 -24.26 -2.40
N PRO A 413 21.11 -25.05 -3.07
CA PRO A 413 20.45 -24.62 -4.29
C PRO A 413 19.24 -23.72 -4.00
N ASP A 414 18.91 -22.83 -4.94
CA ASP A 414 17.68 -22.06 -4.95
C ASP A 414 16.45 -22.90 -5.35
N GLY A 415 15.27 -22.26 -5.41
CA GLY A 415 14.01 -22.92 -5.79
C GLY A 415 14.02 -23.52 -7.21
N ASP A 416 14.90 -23.03 -8.09
CA ASP A 416 15.09 -23.52 -9.45
C ASP A 416 16.24 -24.56 -9.54
N GLY A 417 16.89 -24.85 -8.41
CA GLY A 417 18.00 -25.79 -8.32
C GLY A 417 19.37 -25.22 -8.67
N TYR A 418 19.53 -23.89 -8.81
CA TYR A 418 20.81 -23.25 -9.07
C TYR A 418 21.55 -22.94 -7.76
N THR A 419 22.84 -23.22 -7.68
CA THR A 419 23.69 -22.78 -6.55
C THR A 419 24.21 -21.36 -6.79
N PRO A 420 24.74 -20.66 -5.77
CA PRO A 420 25.38 -19.35 -5.95
C PRO A 420 26.48 -19.37 -7.02
N LEU A 421 27.29 -20.45 -7.06
CA LEU A 421 28.34 -20.62 -8.08
C LEU A 421 27.76 -20.74 -9.49
N MET A 422 26.64 -21.45 -9.65
CA MET A 422 25.97 -21.60 -10.95
C MET A 422 25.43 -20.26 -11.48
N LEU A 423 24.89 -19.42 -10.58
CA LEU A 423 24.42 -18.08 -10.96
C LEU A 423 25.59 -17.16 -11.31
N ALA A 424 26.65 -17.10 -10.50
CA ALA A 424 27.85 -16.32 -10.82
C ALA A 424 28.48 -16.75 -12.16
N ALA A 425 28.51 -18.06 -12.43
CA ALA A 425 29.01 -18.61 -13.68
C ALA A 425 28.14 -18.23 -14.88
N ARG A 426 26.81 -18.23 -14.71
CA ARG A 426 25.84 -17.84 -15.74
C ARG A 426 25.91 -16.35 -16.06
N GLU A 427 26.16 -15.49 -15.07
CA GLU A 427 26.31 -14.04 -15.29
C GLU A 427 27.75 -13.64 -15.69
N GLY A 428 28.69 -14.60 -15.75
CA GLY A 428 30.07 -14.37 -16.19
C GLY A 428 30.98 -13.71 -15.15
N HIS A 429 30.63 -13.75 -13.86
CA HIS A 429 31.38 -13.11 -12.78
C HIS A 429 32.58 -13.95 -12.33
N GLY A 430 33.69 -13.90 -13.06
CA GLY A 430 34.92 -14.65 -12.77
C GLY A 430 35.44 -14.51 -11.32
N PRO A 431 35.71 -13.29 -10.82
CA PRO A 431 36.17 -13.09 -9.43
C PRO A 431 35.20 -13.63 -8.38
N MET A 432 33.89 -13.60 -8.65
CA MET A 432 32.87 -14.16 -7.78
C MET A 432 32.94 -15.69 -7.74
N CYS A 433 33.12 -16.34 -8.90
CA CYS A 433 33.34 -17.78 -8.97
C CYS A 433 34.58 -18.19 -8.17
N GLU A 434 35.68 -17.44 -8.28
CA GLU A 434 36.90 -17.69 -7.50
C GLU A 434 36.64 -17.55 -5.99
N LEU A 435 35.95 -16.49 -5.58
CA LEU A 435 35.57 -16.27 -4.18
C LEU A 435 34.71 -17.43 -3.64
N LEU A 436 33.66 -17.83 -4.35
CA LEU A 436 32.77 -18.93 -3.94
C LEU A 436 33.52 -20.28 -3.89
N ILE A 437 34.39 -20.56 -4.86
CA ILE A 437 35.26 -21.75 -4.87
C ILE A 437 36.19 -21.75 -3.65
N SER A 438 36.79 -20.61 -3.31
CA SER A 438 37.66 -20.50 -2.14
C SER A 438 36.93 -20.76 -0.81
N HIS A 439 35.62 -20.55 -0.79
CA HIS A 439 34.73 -20.85 0.33
C HIS A 439 34.11 -22.26 0.27
N GLY A 440 34.55 -23.13 -0.67
CA GLY A 440 34.14 -24.53 -0.75
C GLY A 440 32.93 -24.81 -1.64
N ALA A 441 32.64 -23.96 -2.63
CA ALA A 441 31.58 -24.22 -3.61
C ALA A 441 31.91 -25.45 -4.48
N ASN A 442 30.92 -26.33 -4.66
CA ASN A 442 31.02 -27.57 -5.41
C ASN A 442 30.80 -27.33 -6.91
N CYS A 443 31.88 -27.37 -7.70
CA CYS A 443 31.83 -27.19 -9.16
C CYS A 443 31.11 -28.33 -9.91
N ASP A 444 31.00 -29.52 -9.30
CA ASP A 444 30.37 -30.70 -9.89
C ASP A 444 28.84 -30.76 -9.65
N PHE A 445 28.28 -29.79 -8.91
CA PHE A 445 26.86 -29.77 -8.61
C PHE A 445 26.01 -29.69 -9.89
N LYS A 446 24.93 -30.48 -9.94
CA LYS A 446 23.99 -30.52 -11.06
C LYS A 446 22.61 -30.10 -10.60
N ASN A 447 22.01 -29.14 -11.31
CA ASN A 447 20.60 -28.78 -11.09
C ASN A 447 19.66 -29.86 -11.65
N GLY A 448 18.35 -29.68 -11.46
CA GLY A 448 17.32 -30.60 -11.98
C GLY A 448 17.30 -30.76 -13.51
N LYS A 449 17.94 -29.84 -14.24
CA LYS A 449 18.12 -29.89 -15.70
C LYS A 449 19.43 -30.57 -16.13
N GLY A 450 20.24 -31.05 -15.17
CA GLY A 450 21.55 -31.66 -15.43
C GLY A 450 22.65 -30.66 -15.78
N GLU A 451 22.41 -29.35 -15.62
CA GLU A 451 23.38 -28.29 -15.87
C GLU A 451 24.37 -28.19 -14.70
N THR A 452 25.64 -27.94 -15.02
CA THR A 452 26.71 -27.60 -14.06
C THR A 452 27.10 -26.13 -14.21
N ALA A 453 27.80 -25.57 -13.22
CA ALA A 453 28.36 -24.21 -13.31
C ALA A 453 29.24 -24.04 -14.58
N LEU A 454 30.03 -25.06 -14.95
CA LEU A 454 30.82 -25.06 -16.18
C LEU A 454 29.95 -24.99 -17.43
N SER A 455 28.87 -25.79 -17.49
CA SER A 455 27.98 -25.78 -18.66
C SER A 455 27.24 -24.45 -18.84
N LEU A 456 26.95 -23.75 -17.74
CA LEU A 456 26.31 -22.43 -17.76
C LEU A 456 27.30 -21.37 -18.24
N ALA A 457 28.54 -21.37 -17.72
CA ALA A 457 29.60 -20.47 -18.17
C ALA A 457 29.92 -20.62 -19.67
N ARG A 458 29.82 -21.83 -20.23
CA ARG A 458 30.02 -22.09 -21.66
C ARG A 458 28.89 -21.60 -22.55
N LYS A 459 27.66 -21.55 -22.04
CA LYS A 459 26.49 -21.07 -22.80
C LYS A 459 26.51 -19.54 -22.98
N THR A 460 27.18 -18.83 -22.10
CA THR A 460 27.26 -17.36 -22.11
C THR A 460 28.40 -16.87 -23.02
N VAL A 461 28.09 -16.73 -24.30
CA VAL A 461 29.05 -16.39 -25.39
C VAL A 461 29.52 -14.92 -25.35
N ILE A 462 28.97 -14.08 -24.45
CA ILE A 462 29.03 -12.60 -24.57
C ILE A 462 30.09 -11.97 -23.63
N LEU A 463 30.51 -12.63 -22.55
CA LEU A 463 31.46 -12.09 -21.58
C LEU A 463 32.69 -12.99 -21.47
N LYS A 464 33.88 -12.39 -21.38
CA LYS A 464 35.18 -13.07 -21.38
C LYS A 464 35.19 -14.33 -20.49
N ASN A 465 35.81 -15.40 -21.00
CA ASN A 465 35.91 -16.77 -20.47
C ASN A 465 36.57 -16.93 -19.08
N ASP A 466 36.65 -15.87 -18.27
CA ASP A 466 37.35 -15.90 -16.98
C ASP A 466 36.66 -16.86 -16.00
N ALA A 467 35.33 -16.82 -15.92
CA ALA A 467 34.53 -17.75 -15.11
C ALA A 467 34.70 -19.21 -15.58
N GLU A 468 34.64 -19.46 -16.89
CA GLU A 468 34.86 -20.81 -17.44
C GLU A 468 36.27 -21.31 -17.10
N HIS A 469 37.30 -20.50 -17.34
CA HIS A 469 38.68 -20.87 -17.08
C HIS A 469 38.96 -21.12 -15.60
N LEU A 470 38.38 -20.35 -14.69
CA LEU A 470 38.50 -20.53 -13.25
C LEU A 470 37.83 -21.83 -12.78
N ILE A 471 36.61 -22.10 -13.24
CA ILE A 471 35.89 -23.34 -12.91
C ILE A 471 36.63 -24.56 -13.49
N LEU A 472 37.12 -24.47 -14.73
CA LEU A 472 37.95 -25.51 -15.35
C LEU A 472 39.26 -25.75 -14.60
N ASN A 473 39.92 -24.69 -14.12
CA ASN A 473 41.13 -24.81 -13.31
C ASN A 473 40.86 -25.61 -12.05
N GLU A 474 39.76 -25.31 -11.36
CA GLU A 474 39.43 -25.99 -10.10
C GLU A 474 39.01 -27.44 -10.32
N LEU A 475 38.19 -27.73 -11.33
CA LEU A 475 37.85 -29.10 -11.72
C LEU A 475 39.11 -29.91 -12.07
N ALA A 476 40.05 -29.30 -12.81
CA ALA A 476 41.32 -29.92 -13.16
C ALA A 476 42.19 -30.17 -11.91
N ARG A 477 42.28 -29.22 -10.97
CA ARG A 477 42.99 -29.43 -9.69
C ARG A 477 42.39 -30.60 -8.91
N ASN A 478 41.07 -30.59 -8.72
CA ASN A 478 40.36 -31.64 -7.98
C ASN A 478 40.54 -33.02 -8.61
N LEU A 479 40.53 -33.12 -9.94
CA LEU A 479 40.77 -34.36 -10.66
C LEU A 479 42.16 -34.95 -10.34
N VAL A 480 43.21 -34.13 -10.47
CA VAL A 480 44.59 -34.60 -10.31
C VAL A 480 44.89 -34.91 -8.83
N VAL A 481 44.30 -34.17 -7.89
CA VAL A 481 44.47 -34.41 -6.43
C VAL A 481 43.69 -35.64 -5.94
N ARG A 482 42.41 -35.79 -6.31
CA ARG A 482 41.63 -37.00 -5.98
C ARG A 482 42.23 -38.24 -6.62
N GLY A 483 42.73 -38.06 -7.84
CA GLY A 483 43.33 -39.09 -8.67
C GLY A 483 42.29 -39.93 -9.39
N ALA A 484 42.75 -40.59 -10.44
CA ALA A 484 41.95 -41.59 -11.15
C ALA A 484 42.82 -42.73 -11.63
N ARG A 485 42.15 -43.80 -12.04
CA ARG A 485 42.79 -44.95 -12.68
C ARG A 485 43.01 -44.62 -14.16
N ILE A 486 44.27 -44.63 -14.58
CA ILE A 486 44.68 -44.34 -15.95
C ILE A 486 45.63 -45.41 -16.48
N LEU A 487 45.76 -45.50 -17.80
CA LEU A 487 46.66 -46.43 -18.45
C LEU A 487 48.02 -45.77 -18.66
N LYS A 488 49.07 -46.36 -18.07
CA LYS A 488 50.45 -45.92 -18.26
C LYS A 488 51.12 -46.77 -19.35
N HIS A 489 51.71 -46.12 -20.35
CA HIS A 489 52.57 -46.79 -21.31
C HIS A 489 54.01 -46.96 -20.79
N THR A 490 54.64 -48.05 -21.19
CA THR A 490 56.02 -48.37 -20.81
C THR A 490 56.93 -48.40 -22.03
N LYS A 491 58.24 -48.18 -21.80
CA LYS A 491 59.28 -48.20 -22.85
C LYS A 491 58.95 -47.32 -24.07
N GLY A 492 58.46 -46.09 -23.85
CA GLY A 492 58.14 -45.16 -24.93
C GLY A 492 57.06 -45.65 -25.90
N GLY A 493 56.12 -46.49 -25.44
CA GLY A 493 55.03 -47.04 -26.24
C GLY A 493 55.24 -48.47 -26.74
N LYS A 494 56.47 -49.04 -26.64
CA LYS A 494 56.74 -50.41 -27.12
C LYS A 494 56.02 -51.49 -26.30
N GLY A 495 55.87 -51.27 -24.99
CA GLY A 495 55.21 -52.20 -24.07
C GLY A 495 53.69 -52.04 -24.01
N ASN A 496 53.00 -53.03 -23.42
CA ASN A 496 51.56 -52.94 -23.19
C ASN A 496 51.24 -51.87 -22.12
N PRO A 497 50.13 -51.13 -22.25
CA PRO A 497 49.67 -50.22 -21.22
C PRO A 497 49.29 -50.97 -19.95
N HIS A 498 49.61 -50.39 -18.80
CA HIS A 498 49.23 -50.93 -17.50
C HIS A 498 48.38 -49.92 -16.74
N SER A 499 47.27 -50.40 -16.18
CA SER A 499 46.44 -49.61 -15.30
C SER A 499 47.19 -49.19 -14.02
N LYS A 500 47.09 -47.92 -13.67
CA LYS A 500 47.73 -47.28 -12.51
C LYS A 500 46.81 -46.22 -11.93
N ASP A 501 46.74 -46.19 -10.60
CA ASP A 501 46.11 -45.07 -9.88
C ASP A 501 47.10 -43.91 -9.86
N MET A 502 46.78 -42.84 -10.58
CA MET A 502 47.56 -41.61 -10.64
C MET A 502 46.89 -40.57 -9.77
N LYS A 503 47.66 -39.95 -8.86
CA LYS A 503 47.23 -38.77 -8.11
C LYS A 503 48.43 -37.85 -7.87
N MET A 504 48.16 -36.59 -7.54
CA MET A 504 49.20 -35.60 -7.28
C MET A 504 49.03 -35.06 -5.87
N VAL A 505 50.15 -34.91 -5.18
CA VAL A 505 50.18 -34.35 -3.84
C VAL A 505 50.23 -32.84 -3.98
N GLN A 506 49.15 -32.16 -3.59
CA GLN A 506 48.97 -30.72 -3.77
C GLN A 506 50.11 -29.90 -3.11
N SER A 507 50.52 -30.26 -1.90
CA SER A 507 51.53 -29.52 -1.13
C SER A 507 52.96 -29.61 -1.69
N SER A 508 53.27 -30.62 -2.50
CA SER A 508 54.62 -30.86 -3.00
C SER A 508 54.72 -30.91 -4.53
N GLY A 509 53.60 -30.78 -5.24
CA GLY A 509 53.51 -30.98 -6.68
C GLY A 509 54.02 -32.34 -7.17
N LEU A 510 54.07 -33.35 -6.30
CA LEU A 510 54.60 -34.66 -6.64
C LEU A 510 53.51 -35.49 -7.29
N LEU A 511 53.78 -35.93 -8.51
CA LEU A 511 52.93 -36.88 -9.21
C LEU A 511 53.34 -38.30 -8.83
N HIS A 512 52.39 -39.13 -8.44
CA HIS A 512 52.66 -40.54 -8.17
C HIS A 512 51.74 -41.43 -9.00
N TRP A 513 52.23 -42.62 -9.32
CA TRP A 513 51.43 -43.66 -9.96
C TRP A 513 51.68 -45.04 -9.32
N GLY A 514 50.64 -45.59 -8.68
CA GLY A 514 50.66 -46.86 -7.96
C GLY A 514 51.15 -46.80 -6.50
N LYS A 515 51.32 -47.96 -5.86
CA LYS A 515 51.48 -48.11 -4.40
C LYS A 515 52.89 -47.84 -3.82
N SER A 516 53.89 -47.50 -4.63
CA SER A 516 55.29 -47.39 -4.17
C SER A 516 55.78 -45.94 -4.19
N SER A 517 56.33 -45.48 -3.06
CA SER A 517 56.99 -44.17 -2.89
C SER A 517 58.16 -43.94 -3.85
N ARG A 518 58.75 -45.01 -4.40
CA ARG A 518 59.82 -44.94 -5.41
C ARG A 518 59.36 -44.45 -6.79
N ARG A 519 58.07 -44.14 -6.95
CA ARG A 519 57.44 -43.67 -8.20
C ARG A 519 56.90 -42.25 -8.08
N ASN A 520 57.33 -41.51 -7.07
CA ASN A 520 57.04 -40.09 -6.94
C ASN A 520 57.96 -39.32 -7.88
N VAL A 521 57.39 -38.51 -8.76
CA VAL A 521 58.16 -37.74 -9.71
C VAL A 521 57.67 -36.30 -9.75
N ILE A 522 58.64 -35.39 -9.85
CA ILE A 522 58.38 -33.97 -10.08
C ILE A 522 58.18 -33.80 -11.58
N CYS A 523 56.99 -33.32 -11.94
CA CYS A 523 56.67 -32.95 -13.31
C CYS A 523 57.42 -31.66 -13.66
N ARG A 524 58.04 -31.62 -14.83
CA ARG A 524 58.56 -30.38 -15.44
C ARG A 524 57.51 -29.81 -16.39
N GLU A 525 57.01 -30.65 -17.29
CA GLU A 525 56.03 -30.28 -18.31
C GLU A 525 54.97 -31.36 -18.45
N ALA A 526 53.77 -30.97 -18.83
CA ALA A 526 52.69 -31.87 -19.24
C ALA A 526 52.11 -31.33 -20.56
N GLU A 527 51.88 -32.20 -21.54
CA GLU A 527 51.40 -31.79 -22.86
C GLU A 527 50.34 -32.78 -23.36
N LEU A 528 49.36 -32.24 -24.08
CA LEU A 528 48.31 -33.04 -24.70
C LEU A 528 48.90 -33.81 -25.89
N GLY A 529 48.50 -35.07 -26.03
CA GLY A 529 48.91 -35.93 -27.13
C GLY A 529 50.23 -36.68 -26.92
N PRO A 530 50.52 -37.64 -27.82
CA PRO A 530 51.76 -38.42 -27.82
C PRO A 530 52.97 -37.61 -28.32
N SER A 531 54.19 -38.10 -28.10
CA SER A 531 55.38 -37.58 -28.80
C SER A 531 55.63 -38.30 -30.11
N ALA A 532 56.34 -37.66 -31.03
CA ALA A 532 56.70 -38.25 -32.32
C ALA A 532 57.41 -39.61 -32.20
N ALA A 533 58.20 -39.82 -31.13
CA ALA A 533 58.83 -41.11 -30.85
C ALA A 533 57.81 -42.16 -30.38
N PHE A 534 56.84 -41.76 -29.57
CA PHE A 534 55.75 -42.64 -29.12
C PHE A 534 54.82 -43.02 -30.28
N GLU A 535 54.46 -42.06 -31.13
CA GLU A 535 53.65 -42.28 -32.33
C GLU A 535 54.30 -43.33 -33.23
N LYS A 536 55.58 -43.17 -33.57
CA LYS A 536 56.33 -44.15 -34.38
C LYS A 536 56.34 -45.54 -33.76
N ASN A 537 56.49 -45.66 -32.44
CA ASN A 537 56.49 -46.94 -31.73
C ASN A 537 55.10 -47.60 -31.67
N ARG A 538 54.03 -46.82 -31.86
CA ARG A 538 52.63 -47.26 -31.73
C ARG A 538 51.86 -47.30 -33.04
N GLN A 539 52.45 -46.81 -34.12
CA GLN A 539 51.85 -46.75 -35.45
C GLN A 539 51.37 -48.13 -35.93
N SER A 540 52.15 -49.19 -35.67
CA SER A 540 51.79 -50.58 -36.00
C SER A 540 50.68 -51.19 -35.12
N LYS A 541 50.37 -50.57 -33.97
CA LYS A 541 49.35 -51.04 -33.02
C LYS A 541 48.02 -50.28 -33.12
N GLY A 542 47.93 -49.25 -33.97
CA GLY A 542 46.69 -48.54 -34.30
C GLY A 542 46.11 -47.65 -33.21
N ASP A 543 46.81 -47.44 -32.08
CA ASP A 543 46.31 -46.70 -30.92
C ASP A 543 47.20 -45.52 -30.50
N ALA A 544 48.11 -45.10 -31.38
CA ALA A 544 48.99 -43.95 -31.19
C ALA A 544 48.21 -42.64 -30.95
N ASN A 545 47.13 -42.43 -31.72
CA ASN A 545 46.35 -41.17 -31.74
C ASN A 545 44.98 -41.33 -31.07
N LYS A 546 44.83 -42.27 -30.13
CA LYS A 546 43.56 -42.38 -29.41
C LYS A 546 43.28 -41.07 -28.65
N PRO A 547 42.05 -40.52 -28.71
CA PRO A 547 41.68 -39.37 -27.91
C PRO A 547 41.83 -39.73 -26.42
N GLY A 548 42.51 -38.89 -25.65
CA GLY A 548 42.80 -39.14 -24.23
C GLY A 548 44.26 -39.48 -23.90
N VAL A 549 45.17 -39.48 -24.88
CA VAL A 549 46.62 -39.61 -24.64
C VAL A 549 47.22 -38.26 -24.23
N PHE A 550 48.03 -38.26 -23.17
CA PHE A 550 48.85 -37.11 -22.77
C PHE A 550 50.23 -37.56 -22.30
N ARG A 551 51.21 -36.66 -22.36
CA ARG A 551 52.58 -36.91 -21.92
C ARG A 551 52.97 -36.03 -20.74
N VAL A 552 53.80 -36.59 -19.87
CA VAL A 552 54.43 -35.88 -18.76
C VAL A 552 55.93 -36.02 -18.89
N VAL A 553 56.63 -34.89 -18.87
CA VAL A 553 58.10 -34.82 -18.83
C VAL A 553 58.52 -34.54 -17.40
N THR A 554 59.39 -35.39 -16.90
CA THR A 554 59.91 -35.32 -15.53
C THR A 554 61.14 -34.41 -15.46
N THR A 555 61.50 -33.90 -14.28
CA THR A 555 62.73 -33.09 -14.09
C THR A 555 64.03 -33.81 -14.49
N LYS A 556 64.00 -35.14 -14.62
CA LYS A 556 65.12 -35.98 -15.10
C LYS A 556 65.08 -36.21 -16.62
N ASN A 557 64.35 -35.39 -17.39
CA ASN A 557 64.13 -35.55 -18.84
C ASN A 557 63.55 -36.90 -19.26
N LYS A 558 62.87 -37.62 -18.35
CA LYS A 558 62.15 -38.84 -18.72
C LYS A 558 60.73 -38.49 -19.12
N GLU A 559 60.34 -38.96 -20.30
CA GLU A 559 59.00 -38.84 -20.84
C GLU A 559 58.14 -40.06 -20.47
N VAL A 560 56.91 -39.81 -20.03
CA VAL A 560 55.94 -40.86 -19.70
C VAL A 560 54.59 -40.53 -20.34
N HIS A 561 54.06 -41.47 -21.12
CA HIS A 561 52.74 -41.34 -21.75
C HIS A 561 51.66 -42.05 -20.93
N PHE A 562 50.53 -41.38 -20.83
CA PHE A 562 49.35 -41.83 -20.14
C PHE A 562 48.14 -41.76 -21.08
N MET A 563 47.16 -42.61 -20.82
CA MET A 563 45.88 -42.63 -21.53
C MET A 563 44.75 -42.69 -20.50
N CYS A 564 43.85 -41.72 -20.54
CA CYS A 564 42.67 -41.66 -19.68
C CYS A 564 41.39 -42.07 -20.44
N GLU A 565 40.44 -42.62 -19.71
CA GLU A 565 39.07 -42.83 -20.20
C GLU A 565 38.34 -41.47 -20.17
N GLY A 566 37.64 -41.10 -21.26
CA GLY A 566 36.97 -39.79 -21.38
C GLY A 566 37.48 -38.89 -22.53
N GLY A 567 38.36 -39.38 -23.40
CA GLY A 567 38.73 -38.68 -24.63
C GLY A 567 39.66 -37.47 -24.41
N SER A 568 39.71 -36.58 -25.40
CA SER A 568 40.60 -35.41 -25.43
C SER A 568 40.32 -34.41 -24.31
N GLU A 569 39.05 -34.16 -23.97
CA GLU A 569 38.66 -33.23 -22.89
C GLU A 569 39.21 -33.67 -21.54
N MET A 570 39.15 -34.97 -21.25
CA MET A 570 39.68 -35.50 -19.99
C MET A 570 41.20 -35.41 -19.92
N ALA A 571 41.90 -35.68 -21.04
CA ALA A 571 43.34 -35.51 -21.11
C ALA A 571 43.76 -34.04 -20.98
N GLU A 572 42.97 -33.11 -21.52
CA GLU A 572 43.20 -31.67 -21.36
C GLU A 572 43.06 -31.25 -19.89
N LEU A 573 42.04 -31.74 -19.17
CA LEU A 573 41.88 -31.52 -17.73
C LEU A 573 43.06 -32.07 -16.93
N TRP A 574 43.55 -33.27 -17.24
CA TRP A 574 44.76 -33.84 -16.61
C TRP A 574 45.99 -32.96 -16.83
N VAL A 575 46.26 -32.57 -18.08
CA VAL A 575 47.40 -31.71 -18.43
C VAL A 575 47.30 -30.36 -17.73
N ARG A 576 46.10 -29.75 -17.73
CA ARG A 576 45.83 -28.47 -17.09
C ARG A 576 46.07 -28.55 -15.58
N GLY A 577 45.52 -29.56 -14.91
CA GLY A 577 45.67 -29.75 -13.47
C GLY A 577 47.12 -30.00 -13.06
N ILE A 578 47.85 -30.82 -13.83
CA ILE A 578 49.29 -31.06 -13.59
C ILE A 578 50.08 -29.77 -13.73
N LYS A 579 49.84 -28.97 -14.78
CA LYS A 579 50.51 -27.67 -14.97
C LYS A 579 50.23 -26.70 -13.81
N LEU A 580 48.97 -26.61 -13.36
CA LEU A 580 48.56 -25.72 -12.27
C LEU A 580 49.27 -26.07 -10.96
N ILE A 581 49.17 -27.33 -10.51
CA ILE A 581 49.78 -27.76 -9.24
C ILE A 581 51.31 -27.71 -9.31
N THR A 582 51.91 -28.05 -10.46
CA THR A 582 53.37 -27.96 -10.65
C THR A 582 53.84 -26.50 -10.55
N ARG A 583 53.12 -25.56 -11.16
CA ARG A 583 53.44 -24.14 -11.11
C ARG A 583 53.32 -23.60 -9.69
N GLU A 584 52.26 -23.94 -8.96
CA GLU A 584 52.07 -23.56 -7.56
C GLU A 584 53.17 -24.12 -6.64
N ALA A 585 53.60 -25.36 -6.87
CA ALA A 585 54.67 -25.98 -6.08
C ALA A 585 56.06 -25.35 -6.33
N ILE A 586 56.31 -24.82 -7.54
CA ILE A 586 57.60 -24.21 -7.93
C ILE A 586 57.66 -22.73 -7.53
N PHE A 587 56.58 -21.97 -7.78
CA PHE A 587 56.57 -20.51 -7.62
C PHE A 587 55.85 -20.05 -6.34
N GLY A 588 55.31 -20.97 -5.55
CA GLY A 588 54.43 -20.67 -4.42
C GLY A 588 53.00 -20.37 -4.87
N SER A 589 52.02 -20.54 -3.98
CA SER A 589 50.67 -20.05 -4.24
C SER A 589 50.73 -18.53 -4.31
N GLN A 590 50.43 -17.93 -5.47
CA GLN A 590 50.06 -16.51 -5.55
C GLN A 590 48.72 -16.34 -4.82
N LYS A 591 48.74 -16.36 -3.50
CA LYS A 591 47.71 -15.76 -2.67
C LYS A 591 48.16 -14.31 -2.46
N GLU A 592 47.83 -13.46 -3.43
CA GLU A 592 47.87 -12.02 -3.17
C GLU A 592 46.86 -11.72 -2.05
N LYS A 593 47.30 -10.87 -1.12
CA LYS A 593 46.68 -10.60 0.18
C LYS A 593 45.30 -9.96 0.09
#